data_AF-T1C5H5-F1
#
_entry.id   AF-T1C5H5-F1
#
_cell.length_a   1.000
_cell.length_b   1.000
_cell.length_c   1.000
_cell.angle_alpha   90.00
_cell.angle_beta   90.00
_cell.angle_gamma   90.00
#
_symmetry.space_group_name_H-M   'P 1'
#
loop_
_entity.id
_entity.type
_entity.pdbx_description
1 polymer ?
#
loop_
_entity_poly.entity_id
_entity_poly.type
_entity_poly.pdbx_seq_one_letter_code
_entity_poly.pdbx_strand_id
1 'polypeptide(L)'
;LVPVSALKAQGVADLLRTIASHLPKSPPLFDRDTLTDRSLTFRIAETVREKLTLEVNQELPYGIAVQVERLEELEGRLVVDAVIWVEREGQKPIVIGAGGERLKRVGSAARRALNAQLERRLHLNLWVKVRENWADNARALKDLGLES
;
A
#
# COMPACT_ATOMS: atom_id res chain seq x y z
N LEU A 1 -22.45 -16.12 -14.91
CA LEU A 1 -21.08 -15.69 -15.25
C LEU A 1 -21.17 -14.36 -15.97
N VAL A 2 -20.45 -13.33 -15.52
CA VAL A 2 -20.42 -11.99 -16.14
C VAL A 2 -19.00 -11.73 -16.68
N PRO A 3 -18.79 -11.66 -18.01
CA PRO A 3 -17.47 -11.37 -18.57
C PRO A 3 -17.12 -9.89 -18.38
N VAL A 4 -15.88 -9.59 -17.97
CA VAL A 4 -15.45 -8.22 -17.67
C VAL A 4 -14.04 -7.91 -18.16
N SER A 5 -13.80 -6.63 -18.48
CA SER A 5 -12.46 -6.06 -18.65
C SER A 5 -12.41 -4.71 -17.93
N ALA A 6 -11.79 -4.68 -16.74
CA ALA A 6 -11.66 -3.45 -15.94
C ALA A 6 -10.85 -2.37 -16.67
N LEU A 7 -9.75 -2.77 -17.32
CA LEU A 7 -8.88 -1.85 -18.08
C LEU A 7 -9.64 -1.13 -19.21
N LYS A 8 -10.59 -1.81 -19.87
CA LYS A 8 -11.41 -1.26 -20.96
C LYS A 8 -12.79 -0.78 -20.50
N ALA A 9 -13.07 -0.82 -19.20
CA ALA A 9 -14.38 -0.55 -18.61
C ALA A 9 -15.56 -1.36 -19.20
N GLN A 10 -15.30 -2.55 -19.76
CA GLN A 10 -16.33 -3.40 -20.38
C GLN A 10 -16.92 -4.37 -19.36
N GLY A 11 -18.25 -4.50 -19.33
CA GLY A 11 -18.97 -5.40 -18.42
C GLY A 11 -18.99 -4.97 -16.94
N VAL A 12 -18.36 -3.86 -16.59
CA VAL A 12 -18.30 -3.37 -15.20
C VAL A 12 -19.69 -2.99 -14.68
N ALA A 13 -20.51 -2.34 -15.50
CA ALA A 13 -21.88 -1.98 -15.12
C ALA A 13 -22.79 -3.21 -14.93
N ASP A 14 -22.65 -4.23 -15.78
CA ASP A 14 -23.37 -5.49 -15.65
C ASP A 14 -22.97 -6.23 -14.37
N LEU A 15 -21.67 -6.26 -14.07
CA LEU A 15 -21.15 -6.84 -12.83
C LEU A 15 -21.74 -6.14 -11.60
N LEU A 16 -21.74 -4.80 -11.57
CA LEU A 16 -22.32 -4.03 -10.46
C LEU A 16 -23.81 -4.35 -10.26
N ARG A 17 -24.59 -4.46 -11.34
CA ARG A 17 -26.00 -4.85 -11.27
C ARG A 17 -26.19 -6.26 -10.71
N THR A 18 -25.39 -7.21 -11.17
CA THR A 18 -25.47 -8.59 -10.68
C THR A 18 -25.11 -8.67 -9.20
N ILE A 19 -24.05 -8.00 -8.75
CA ILE A 19 -23.68 -7.94 -7.33
C ILE A 19 -24.84 -7.33 -6.51
N ALA A 20 -25.40 -6.22 -6.97
CA ALA A 20 -26.52 -5.55 -6.31
C ALA A 20 -27.76 -6.46 -6.16
N SER A 21 -28.04 -7.32 -7.14
CA SER A 21 -29.17 -8.27 -7.06
C SER A 21 -28.98 -9.39 -6.03
N HIS A 22 -27.75 -9.64 -5.59
CA HIS A 22 -27.42 -10.68 -4.62
C HIS A 22 -27.10 -10.13 -3.21
N LEU A 23 -26.98 -8.81 -3.05
CA LEU A 23 -26.73 -8.19 -1.75
C LEU A 23 -27.98 -8.31 -0.85
N PRO A 24 -27.82 -8.71 0.43
CA PRO A 24 -28.93 -8.71 1.38
C PRO A 24 -29.36 -7.28 1.68
N LYS A 25 -30.66 -7.10 1.97
CA LYS A 25 -31.18 -5.81 2.42
C LYS A 25 -30.60 -5.48 3.80
N SER A 26 -29.91 -4.35 3.91
CA SER A 26 -29.34 -3.83 5.15
C SER A 26 -29.36 -2.31 5.12
N PRO A 27 -29.47 -1.63 6.28
CA PRO A 27 -29.09 -0.22 6.39
C PRO A 27 -27.64 -0.01 5.90
N PRO A 28 -27.29 1.19 5.40
CA PRO A 28 -25.90 1.55 5.14
C PRO A 28 -25.07 1.38 6.41
N LEU A 29 -23.97 0.60 6.33
CA LEU A 29 -23.04 0.40 7.44
C LEU A 29 -21.99 1.52 7.53
N PHE A 30 -21.83 2.32 6.48
CA PHE A 30 -20.91 3.44 6.37
C PHE A 30 -21.63 4.66 5.75
N ASP A 31 -21.16 5.86 6.09
CA ASP A 31 -21.68 7.11 5.49
C ASP A 31 -21.46 7.15 3.97
N ARG A 32 -22.34 7.83 3.24
CA ARG A 32 -22.31 7.88 1.76
C ARG A 32 -21.05 8.56 1.21
N ASP A 33 -20.43 9.44 2.00
CA ASP A 33 -19.21 10.16 1.64
C ASP A 33 -17.93 9.43 2.05
N THR A 34 -18.07 8.31 2.78
CA THR A 34 -16.95 7.44 3.16
C THR A 34 -16.55 6.59 1.96
N LEU A 35 -15.69 7.15 1.09
CA LEU A 35 -15.12 6.46 -0.06
C LEU A 35 -14.22 5.27 0.33
N THR A 36 -13.61 5.31 1.52
CA THR A 36 -12.76 4.23 2.06
C THR A 36 -12.75 4.27 3.59
N ASP A 37 -12.72 3.08 4.22
CA ASP A 37 -12.49 2.86 5.64
C ASP A 37 -10.99 2.87 6.02
N ARG A 38 -10.09 3.01 5.03
CA ARG A 38 -8.64 2.89 5.22
C ARG A 38 -7.97 4.22 5.51
N SER A 39 -7.17 4.26 6.57
CA SER A 39 -6.41 5.44 7.01
C SER A 39 -5.43 5.96 5.94
N LEU A 40 -5.09 7.25 6.00
CA LEU A 40 -4.05 7.84 5.14
C LEU A 40 -2.72 7.07 5.21
N THR A 41 -2.39 6.52 6.37
CA THR A 41 -1.21 5.66 6.56
C THR A 41 -1.26 4.39 5.73
N PHE A 42 -2.42 3.74 5.62
CA PHE A 42 -2.61 2.57 4.74
C PHE A 42 -2.40 2.95 3.27
N ARG A 43 -2.98 4.06 2.80
CA ARG A 43 -2.79 4.52 1.41
C ARG A 43 -1.32 4.78 1.07
N ILE A 44 -0.59 5.38 2.00
CA ILE A 44 0.86 5.63 1.83
C ILE A 44 1.62 4.31 1.79
N ALA A 45 1.38 3.41 2.74
CA ALA A 45 2.00 2.09 2.80
C ALA A 45 1.78 1.31 1.50
N GLU A 46 0.54 1.25 1.02
CA GLU A 46 0.18 0.54 -0.21
C GLU A 46 0.77 1.17 -1.45
N THR A 47 0.85 2.51 -1.52
CA THR A 47 1.51 3.18 -2.65
C THR A 47 3.00 2.85 -2.70
N VAL A 48 3.68 2.84 -1.56
CA VAL A 48 5.08 2.42 -1.48
C VAL A 48 5.24 0.95 -1.87
N ARG A 49 4.36 0.08 -1.35
CA ARG A 49 4.36 -1.37 -1.66
C ARG A 49 4.18 -1.61 -3.15
N GLU A 50 3.23 -0.94 -3.79
CA GLU A 50 2.99 -1.02 -5.23
C GLU A 50 4.25 -0.64 -6.03
N LYS A 51 4.88 0.50 -5.72
CA LYS A 51 6.08 0.94 -6.45
C LYS A 51 7.26 0.01 -6.23
N LEU A 52 7.37 -0.56 -5.03
CA LEU A 52 8.37 -1.58 -4.75
C LEU A 52 8.13 -2.85 -5.57
N THR A 53 6.89 -3.36 -5.59
CA THR A 53 6.51 -4.56 -6.37
C THR A 53 6.80 -4.39 -7.86
N LEU A 54 6.55 -3.20 -8.42
CA LEU A 54 6.86 -2.89 -9.82
C LEU A 54 8.38 -2.89 -10.10
N GLU A 55 9.19 -2.32 -9.20
CA GLU A 55 10.65 -2.24 -9.38
C GLU A 55 11.37 -3.58 -9.20
N VAL A 56 10.79 -4.49 -8.42
CA VAL A 56 11.37 -5.83 -8.16
C VAL A 56 10.89 -6.89 -9.15
N ASN A 57 10.15 -6.51 -10.20
CA ASN A 57 9.68 -7.41 -11.28
C ASN A 57 9.07 -8.74 -10.78
N GLN A 58 8.33 -8.71 -9.66
CA GLN A 58 7.72 -9.88 -9.01
C GLN A 58 8.69 -10.90 -8.36
N GLU A 59 10.01 -10.63 -8.26
CA GLU A 59 10.96 -11.53 -7.57
C GLU A 59 10.79 -11.61 -6.05
N LEU A 60 9.98 -10.72 -5.46
CA LEU A 60 9.72 -10.70 -4.02
C LEU A 60 8.21 -10.89 -3.76
N PRO A 61 7.68 -12.13 -3.84
CA PRO A 61 6.25 -12.37 -3.67
C PRO A 61 5.83 -12.58 -2.20
N TYR A 62 6.75 -12.96 -1.32
CA TYR A 62 6.45 -13.30 0.08
C TYR A 62 7.38 -12.55 1.04
N GLY A 63 6.80 -11.96 2.08
CA GLY A 63 7.56 -11.36 3.18
C GLY A 63 7.94 -9.91 3.05
N ILE A 64 7.15 -9.09 2.34
CA ILE A 64 7.31 -7.63 2.37
C ILE A 64 6.06 -6.95 2.93
N ALA A 65 6.25 -6.15 3.97
CA ALA A 65 5.24 -5.23 4.49
C ALA A 65 5.76 -3.81 4.47
N VAL A 66 4.87 -2.84 4.33
CA VAL A 66 5.18 -1.43 4.53
C VAL A 66 4.35 -0.92 5.70
N GLN A 67 5.01 -0.28 6.65
CA GLN A 67 4.38 0.31 7.82
C GLN A 67 4.76 1.79 7.90
N VAL A 68 3.79 2.67 8.13
CA VAL A 68 4.06 4.07 8.45
C VAL A 68 4.27 4.19 9.96
N GLU A 69 5.48 4.55 10.40
CA GLU A 69 5.83 4.75 11.82
C GLU A 69 5.49 6.17 12.28
N ARG A 70 5.59 7.17 11.39
CA ARG A 70 5.28 8.58 11.72
C ARG A 70 4.60 9.28 10.55
N LEU A 71 3.60 10.08 10.89
CA LEU A 71 2.88 10.96 9.98
C LEU A 71 2.65 12.30 10.67
N GLU A 72 3.35 13.34 10.24
CA GLU A 72 3.30 14.66 10.87
C GLU A 72 3.24 15.77 9.81
N GLU A 73 2.60 16.88 10.16
CA GLU A 73 2.60 18.08 9.34
C GLU A 73 3.64 19.06 9.88
N LEU A 74 4.64 19.40 9.05
CA LEU A 74 5.73 20.30 9.40
C LEU A 74 5.92 21.30 8.27
N GLU A 75 5.95 22.60 8.59
CA GLU A 75 6.26 23.67 7.63
C GLU A 75 5.40 23.62 6.34
N GLY A 76 4.13 23.23 6.45
CA GLY A 76 3.21 23.13 5.31
C GLY A 76 3.46 21.93 4.37
N ARG A 77 4.19 20.92 4.84
CA ARG A 77 4.36 19.62 4.15
C ARG A 77 4.05 18.46 5.09
N LEU A 78 3.60 17.36 4.52
CA LEU A 78 3.42 16.10 5.22
C LEU A 78 4.76 15.36 5.25
N VAL A 79 5.29 15.10 6.44
CA VAL A 79 6.48 14.29 6.66
C VAL A 79 6.05 12.90 7.07
N VAL A 80 6.54 11.90 6.32
CA VAL A 80 6.17 10.51 6.50
C VAL A 80 7.41 9.66 6.68
N ASP A 81 7.43 8.91 7.76
CA ASP A 81 8.44 7.89 8.00
C ASP A 81 7.80 6.52 7.83
N ALA A 82 8.30 5.75 6.87
CA ALA A 82 7.81 4.41 6.60
C ALA A 82 8.94 3.36 6.57
N VAL A 83 8.64 2.20 7.13
CA VAL A 83 9.53 1.05 7.15
C VAL A 83 9.02 0.00 6.19
N ILE A 84 9.92 -0.46 5.34
CA ILE A 84 9.77 -1.65 4.52
C ILE A 84 10.34 -2.81 5.32
N TRP A 85 9.48 -3.68 5.80
CA TRP A 85 9.84 -4.91 6.49
C TRP A 85 10.10 -6.00 5.48
N VAL A 86 11.22 -6.70 5.65
CA VAL A 86 11.54 -7.92 4.90
C VAL A 86 11.72 -9.09 5.87
N GLU A 87 11.43 -10.31 5.42
CA GLU A 87 11.54 -11.52 6.24
C GLU A 87 12.96 -12.02 6.45
N ARG A 88 13.83 -11.86 5.44
CA ARG A 88 15.19 -12.43 5.44
C ARG A 88 16.23 -11.36 5.15
N GLU A 89 17.39 -11.45 5.79
CA GLU A 89 18.53 -10.54 5.54
C GLU A 89 18.91 -10.46 4.05
N GLY A 90 18.84 -11.59 3.32
CA GLY A 90 19.12 -11.63 1.88
C GLY A 90 18.17 -10.78 1.02
N GLN A 91 16.96 -10.46 1.49
CA GLN A 91 16.01 -9.62 0.78
C GLN A 91 16.31 -8.13 0.92
N LYS A 92 16.97 -7.72 2.01
CA LYS A 92 17.27 -6.30 2.28
C LYS A 92 18.14 -5.67 1.18
N PRO A 93 19.25 -6.28 0.71
CA PRO A 93 19.99 -5.79 -0.44
C PRO A 93 19.18 -5.72 -1.73
N ILE A 94 18.22 -6.64 -1.93
CA ILE A 94 17.36 -6.66 -3.11
C ILE A 94 16.42 -5.44 -3.08
N VAL A 95 15.83 -5.12 -1.94
CA VAL A 95 14.96 -3.92 -1.79
C VAL A 95 15.77 -2.63 -1.94
N ILE A 96 16.95 -2.56 -1.32
CA ILE A 96 17.82 -1.38 -1.36
C ILE A 96 18.38 -1.15 -2.77
N GLY A 97 18.81 -2.22 -3.45
CA GLY A 97 19.53 -2.18 -4.71
C GLY A 97 20.98 -1.68 -4.56
N ALA A 98 21.76 -1.78 -5.63
CA ALA A 98 23.14 -1.30 -5.65
C ALA A 98 23.21 0.20 -5.28
N GLY A 99 23.98 0.53 -4.23
CA GLY A 99 24.12 1.91 -3.76
C GLY A 99 22.84 2.58 -3.27
N GLY A 100 21.76 1.83 -3.01
CA GLY A 100 20.46 2.41 -2.63
C GLY A 100 19.62 2.92 -3.80
N GLU A 101 20.04 2.70 -5.05
CA GLU A 101 19.39 3.26 -6.23
C GLU A 101 17.95 2.75 -6.42
N ARG A 102 17.67 1.50 -6.06
CA ARG A 102 16.30 0.95 -6.16
C ARG A 102 15.38 1.62 -5.14
N LEU A 103 15.79 1.68 -3.88
CA LEU A 103 15.00 2.33 -2.82
C LEU A 103 14.73 3.80 -3.15
N LYS A 104 15.72 4.49 -3.72
CA LYS A 104 15.58 5.89 -4.18
C LYS A 104 14.56 6.04 -5.31
N ARG A 105 14.55 5.13 -6.29
CA ARG A 105 13.53 5.13 -7.37
C ARG A 105 12.13 4.86 -6.82
N VAL A 106 11.99 3.85 -5.95
CA VAL A 106 10.73 3.53 -5.26
C VAL A 106 10.21 4.73 -4.49
N GLY A 107 11.03 5.32 -3.60
CA GLY A 107 10.64 6.49 -2.82
C GLY A 107 10.29 7.70 -3.67
N SER A 108 11.04 7.94 -4.75
CA SER A 108 10.74 9.03 -5.69
C SER A 108 9.43 8.83 -6.43
N ALA A 109 9.14 7.61 -6.89
CA ALA A 109 7.91 7.26 -7.57
C ALA A 109 6.70 7.33 -6.63
N ALA A 110 6.83 6.78 -5.42
CA ALA A 110 5.79 6.82 -4.41
C ALA A 110 5.48 8.26 -3.98
N ARG A 111 6.50 9.09 -3.71
CA ARG A 111 6.32 10.51 -3.38
C ARG A 111 5.58 11.28 -4.48
N ARG A 112 5.93 11.06 -5.75
CA ARG A 112 5.24 11.72 -6.88
C ARG A 112 3.77 11.32 -6.96
N ALA A 113 3.47 10.03 -6.81
CA ALA A 113 2.11 9.53 -6.82
C ALA A 113 1.28 10.10 -5.64
N LEU A 114 1.85 10.11 -4.44
CA LEU A 114 1.19 10.63 -3.24
C LEU A 114 0.97 12.14 -3.31
N ASN A 115 1.94 12.92 -3.80
CA ASN A 115 1.77 14.37 -4.00
C ASN A 115 0.59 14.65 -4.95
N ALA A 116 0.45 13.87 -6.03
CA ALA A 116 -0.66 14.03 -6.97
C ALA A 116 -2.00 13.61 -6.37
N GLN A 117 -2.03 12.49 -5.62
CA GLN A 117 -3.26 11.98 -5.00
C GLN A 117 -3.75 12.80 -3.80
N LEU A 118 -2.85 13.48 -3.09
CA LEU A 118 -3.16 14.24 -1.88
C LEU A 118 -3.18 15.76 -2.12
N GLU A 119 -2.75 16.22 -3.30
CA GLU A 119 -2.59 17.64 -3.66
C GLU A 119 -1.78 18.43 -2.61
N ARG A 120 -0.80 17.77 -1.99
CA ARG A 120 0.03 18.30 -0.90
C ARG A 120 1.49 17.98 -1.13
N ARG A 121 2.37 18.81 -0.56
CA ARG A 121 3.81 18.52 -0.53
C ARG A 121 4.09 17.43 0.50
N LEU A 122 4.73 16.35 0.06
CA LEU A 122 5.10 15.22 0.91
C LEU A 122 6.61 15.00 0.91
N HIS A 123 7.16 14.77 2.10
CA HIS A 123 8.50 14.26 2.32
C HIS A 123 8.40 12.82 2.82
N LEU A 124 9.02 11.87 2.12
CA LEU A 124 8.93 10.45 2.40
C LEU A 124 10.31 9.92 2.77
N ASN A 125 10.46 9.45 4.01
CA ASN A 125 11.62 8.71 4.45
C ASN A 125 11.29 7.21 4.44
N LEU A 126 12.20 6.42 3.86
CA LEU A 126 12.06 4.97 3.77
C LEU A 126 13.25 4.28 4.43
N TRP A 127 12.96 3.30 5.28
CA TRP A 127 13.96 2.39 5.83
C TRP A 127 13.63 0.96 5.46
N VAL A 128 14.66 0.12 5.36
CA VAL A 128 14.49 -1.33 5.18
C VAL A 128 14.98 -2.04 6.43
N LYS A 129 14.06 -2.70 7.13
CA LYS A 129 14.35 -3.46 8.35
C LYS A 129 14.00 -4.93 8.13
N VAL A 130 14.77 -5.83 8.74
CA VAL A 130 14.51 -7.27 8.69
C VAL A 130 13.77 -7.65 9.95
N ARG A 131 12.70 -8.42 9.81
CA ARG A 131 11.99 -9.06 10.92
C ARG A 131 11.74 -10.50 10.49
N GLU A 132 12.23 -11.48 11.22
CA GLU A 132 12.00 -12.88 10.85
C GLU A 132 10.60 -13.33 11.31
N ASN A 133 9.98 -14.26 10.56
CA ASN A 133 8.71 -14.92 10.91
C ASN A 133 7.53 -13.99 11.25
N TRP A 134 7.45 -12.78 10.67
CA TRP A 134 6.31 -11.89 10.94
C TRP A 134 5.06 -12.23 10.14
N ALA A 135 5.19 -12.75 8.91
CA ALA A 135 4.03 -13.07 8.07
C ALA A 135 3.20 -14.24 8.65
N ASP A 136 3.86 -15.16 9.36
CA ASP A 136 3.22 -16.31 10.01
C ASP A 136 2.78 -16.01 11.46
N ASN A 137 3.07 -14.81 11.97
CA ASN A 137 2.78 -14.44 13.35
C ASN A 137 1.61 -13.45 13.40
N ALA A 138 0.44 -13.93 13.83
CA ALA A 138 -0.77 -13.11 13.99
C ALA A 138 -0.52 -11.81 14.79
N ARG A 139 0.32 -11.87 15.83
CA ARG A 139 0.68 -10.67 16.61
C ARG A 139 1.49 -9.67 15.80
N ALA A 140 2.40 -10.15 14.95
CA ALA A 140 3.17 -9.28 14.08
C ALA A 140 2.33 -8.73 12.92
N LEU A 141 1.37 -9.50 12.38
CA LEU A 141 0.39 -8.99 11.41
C LEU A 141 -0.47 -7.87 12.01
N LYS A 142 -0.89 -8.02 13.27
CA LYS A 142 -1.61 -6.99 14.03
C LYS A 142 -0.77 -5.73 14.22
N ASP A 143 0.48 -5.88 14.65
CA ASP A 143 1.42 -4.76 14.84
C ASP A 143 1.73 -4.03 13.52
N LEU A 144 1.63 -4.73 12.39
CA LEU A 144 1.85 -4.18 11.04
C LEU A 144 0.56 -3.63 10.39
N GLY A 145 -0.60 -3.76 11.05
CA GLY A 145 -1.88 -3.30 10.51
C GLY A 145 -2.38 -4.12 9.32
N LEU A 146 -1.95 -5.39 9.21
CA LEU A 146 -2.30 -6.32 8.13
C LEU A 146 -3.38 -7.36 8.52
N GLU A 147 -3.92 -7.28 9.73
CA GLU A 147 -5.12 -8.06 10.10
C GLU A 147 -6.36 -7.51 9.37
N SER A 148 -7.15 -8.41 8.79
CA SER A 148 -8.47 -8.14 8.19
C SER A 148 -9.57 -8.54 9.16
#